data_AF-A0A0U3R366-F1
#
_entry.id   AF-A0A0U3R366-F1
#
_cell.length_a   1.000
_cell.length_b   1.000
_cell.length_c   1.000
_cell.angle_alpha   90.00
_cell.angle_beta   90.00
_cell.angle_gamma   90.00
#
_symmetry.space_group_name_H-M   'P 1'
#
loop_
_entity.id
_entity.type
_entity.pdbx_description
1 polymer ?
#
loop_
_entity_poly.entity_id
_entity_poly.type
_entity_poly.pdbx_seq_one_letter_code
_entity_poly.pdbx_strand_id
1 'polypeptide(L)'
;MTLFGVEEVLPRGNESQLSGPELREQVAKAADALSATVGEDPQVLRRRLLKLVNLPRLSDTDDHDLREVLRELRVCEQEGKGAYRARLRRVTRVDRPAGIGRLPRPRSVKPASAAGACGLCSDGYNVGDLIGRTPSPEELPYIPMGWLCWHCLVQRRQQPRRRDVLLRFFHALFAGDGVGLNGIECGVLLEWLTEDPALANSKPWTADPLENTLVRLRTSVADGKPTTWISTQTVHTIVAVLQEAPASPSTTAQDVGMLAALVQHLAEWETNPADLQPSRYGTGWRFRQQTIALTEHPTVLSQRGGPFFLFQCKTTKTGQLVEPS
;
A
#
# COMPACT_ATOMS: atom_id res chain seq x y z
N MET A 1 4.84 -38.99 -10.29
CA MET A 1 4.41 -39.78 -9.13
C MET A 1 3.69 -38.83 -8.19
N THR A 2 2.35 -38.79 -8.24
CA THR A 2 1.56 -38.16 -7.19
C THR A 2 1.61 -39.11 -6.00
N LEU A 3 2.00 -38.59 -4.82
CA LEU A 3 1.79 -39.34 -3.59
C LEU A 3 0.28 -39.46 -3.45
N PHE A 4 -0.28 -40.60 -3.85
CA PHE A 4 -1.41 -41.32 -3.26
C PHE A 4 -2.12 -42.28 -4.23
N GLY A 5 -1.92 -42.20 -5.55
CA GLY A 5 -2.64 -43.12 -6.45
C GLY A 5 -4.17 -43.06 -6.30
N VAL A 6 -4.70 -41.94 -5.80
CA VAL A 6 -6.13 -41.62 -5.69
C VAL A 6 -6.40 -40.36 -6.48
N GLU A 7 -7.61 -40.30 -7.06
CA GLU A 7 -8.22 -39.14 -7.70
C GLU A 7 -8.04 -37.84 -6.91
N GLU A 8 -8.11 -36.74 -7.65
CA GLU A 8 -8.00 -35.35 -7.21
C GLU A 8 -8.76 -35.12 -5.88
N VAL A 9 -8.03 -34.77 -4.82
CA VAL A 9 -8.57 -34.64 -3.45
C VAL A 9 -9.23 -33.27 -3.24
N LEU A 10 -8.73 -32.24 -3.93
CA LEU A 10 -9.29 -30.91 -3.88
C LEU A 10 -10.37 -30.72 -4.96
N PRO A 11 -11.51 -30.09 -4.64
CA PRO A 11 -12.56 -29.82 -5.62
C PRO A 11 -12.00 -28.95 -6.74
N ARG A 12 -12.21 -29.37 -8.00
CA ARG A 12 -11.77 -28.64 -9.19
C ARG A 12 -12.92 -27.86 -9.80
N GLY A 13 -12.62 -26.63 -10.23
CA GLY A 13 -13.54 -25.73 -10.89
C GLY A 13 -12.79 -24.58 -11.55
N ASN A 14 -13.50 -23.76 -12.34
CA ASN A 14 -12.92 -22.58 -12.98
C ASN A 14 -12.80 -21.44 -11.95
N GLU A 15 -11.84 -21.55 -11.02
CA GLU A 15 -11.64 -20.60 -9.91
C GLU A 15 -11.40 -19.15 -10.35
N SER A 16 -11.01 -18.96 -11.61
CA SER A 16 -10.90 -17.65 -12.25
C SER A 16 -12.27 -16.97 -12.44
N GLN A 17 -13.36 -17.74 -12.47
CA GLN A 17 -14.74 -17.28 -12.67
C GLN A 17 -15.53 -17.15 -11.36
N LEU A 18 -15.07 -17.78 -10.28
CA LEU A 18 -15.72 -17.69 -8.96
C LEU A 18 -15.39 -16.35 -8.28
N SER A 19 -16.33 -15.81 -7.51
CA SER A 19 -16.14 -14.57 -6.73
C SER A 19 -16.88 -14.61 -5.39
N GLY A 20 -16.41 -13.83 -4.42
CA GLY A 20 -17.10 -13.60 -3.15
C GLY A 20 -17.49 -14.89 -2.40
N PRO A 21 -18.78 -15.11 -2.10
CA PRO A 21 -19.23 -16.26 -1.31
C PRO A 21 -18.85 -17.63 -1.90
N GLU A 22 -18.96 -17.79 -3.22
CA GLU A 22 -18.68 -19.07 -3.90
C GLU A 22 -17.20 -19.46 -3.77
N LEU A 23 -16.32 -18.48 -3.89
CA LEU A 23 -14.89 -18.67 -3.76
C LEU A 23 -14.49 -18.99 -2.29
N ARG A 24 -15.19 -18.40 -1.31
CA ARG A 24 -15.01 -18.72 0.11
C ARG A 24 -15.43 -20.15 0.43
N GLU A 25 -16.56 -20.59 -0.13
CA GLU A 25 -17.04 -21.97 0.02
C GLU A 25 -16.02 -22.96 -0.58
N GLN A 26 -15.45 -22.64 -1.73
CA GLN A 26 -14.42 -23.46 -2.36
C GLN A 26 -13.17 -23.60 -1.50
N VAL A 27 -12.68 -22.50 -0.91
CA VAL A 27 -11.55 -22.53 0.04
C VAL A 27 -11.87 -23.38 1.26
N ALA A 28 -13.09 -23.27 1.82
CA ALA A 28 -13.49 -24.06 2.97
C ALA A 28 -13.47 -25.57 2.65
N LYS A 29 -14.07 -25.98 1.52
CA LYS A 29 -14.06 -27.37 1.05
C LYS A 29 -12.64 -27.89 0.83
N ALA A 30 -11.78 -27.10 0.19
CA ALA A 30 -10.39 -27.47 -0.05
C ALA A 30 -9.58 -27.63 1.25
N ALA A 31 -9.78 -26.73 2.22
CA ALA A 31 -9.14 -26.82 3.52
C ALA A 31 -9.61 -28.04 4.31
N ASP A 32 -10.91 -28.32 4.34
CA ASP A 32 -11.48 -29.46 5.05
C ASP A 32 -11.03 -30.80 4.42
N ALA A 33 -10.94 -30.87 3.08
CA ALA A 33 -10.38 -32.02 2.36
C ALA A 33 -8.91 -32.26 2.72
N LEU A 34 -8.07 -31.21 2.68
CA LEU A 34 -6.66 -31.32 3.06
C LEU A 34 -6.51 -31.75 4.53
N SER A 35 -7.32 -31.19 5.43
CA SER A 35 -7.37 -31.53 6.86
C SER A 35 -7.63 -33.03 7.07
N ALA A 36 -8.63 -33.59 6.37
CA ALA A 36 -8.95 -35.02 6.43
C ALA A 36 -7.77 -35.89 5.92
N THR A 37 -7.12 -35.49 4.83
CA THR A 37 -6.00 -36.23 4.24
C THR A 37 -4.75 -36.24 5.12
N VAL A 38 -4.43 -35.10 5.74
CA VAL A 38 -3.22 -34.97 6.58
C VAL A 38 -3.46 -35.29 8.05
N GLY A 39 -4.72 -35.45 8.47
CA GLY A 39 -5.11 -35.73 9.85
C GLY A 39 -4.80 -34.58 10.81
N GLU A 40 -4.82 -33.33 10.35
CA GLU A 40 -4.66 -32.13 11.19
C GLU A 40 -6.02 -31.50 11.48
N ASP A 41 -6.21 -30.98 12.69
CA ASP A 41 -7.40 -30.25 13.08
C ASP A 41 -7.74 -29.09 12.09
N PRO A 42 -8.98 -28.98 11.59
CA PRO A 42 -9.38 -27.95 10.63
C PRO A 42 -9.11 -26.51 11.12
N GLN A 43 -9.25 -26.24 12.42
CA GLN A 43 -9.00 -24.90 12.98
C GLN A 43 -7.50 -24.57 13.01
N VAL A 44 -6.65 -25.56 13.23
CA VAL A 44 -5.19 -25.39 13.10
C VAL A 44 -4.82 -25.09 11.64
N LEU A 45 -5.38 -25.82 10.67
CA LEU A 45 -5.11 -25.58 9.26
C LEU A 45 -5.58 -24.19 8.81
N ARG A 46 -6.80 -23.78 9.18
CA ARG A 46 -7.33 -22.43 8.91
C ARG A 46 -6.44 -21.33 9.46
N ARG A 47 -5.93 -21.48 10.69
CA ARG A 47 -4.95 -20.53 11.27
C ARG A 47 -3.64 -20.45 10.49
N ARG A 48 -3.18 -21.56 9.89
CA ARG A 48 -1.99 -21.56 9.02
C ARG A 48 -2.26 -20.85 7.70
N LEU A 49 -3.44 -21.05 7.09
CA LEU A 49 -3.83 -20.35 5.87
C LEU A 49 -3.93 -18.84 6.09
N LEU A 50 -4.51 -18.41 7.21
CA LEU A 50 -4.55 -16.99 7.60
C LEU A 50 -3.15 -16.39 7.78
N LYS A 51 -2.21 -17.14 8.37
CA LYS A 51 -0.80 -16.73 8.47
C LYS A 51 -0.13 -16.62 7.09
N LEU A 52 -0.47 -17.51 6.15
CA LEU A 52 0.06 -17.49 4.78
C LEU A 52 -0.39 -16.23 4.03
N VAL A 53 -1.64 -15.80 4.20
CA VAL A 53 -2.14 -14.56 3.60
C VAL A 53 -1.87 -13.30 4.45
N ASN A 54 -1.26 -13.47 5.61
CA ASN A 54 -0.97 -12.41 6.58
C ASN A 54 -2.20 -11.57 6.94
N LEU A 55 -3.34 -12.23 7.17
CA LEU A 55 -4.61 -11.62 7.61
C LEU A 55 -5.04 -12.18 8.97
N PRO A 56 -5.67 -11.36 9.83
CA PRO A 56 -6.11 -11.80 11.14
C PRO A 56 -7.37 -12.67 11.06
N ARG A 57 -8.26 -12.44 10.08
CA ARG A 57 -9.55 -13.13 9.95
C ARG A 57 -9.85 -13.50 8.50
N LEU A 58 -10.65 -14.54 8.29
CA LEU A 58 -11.08 -14.96 6.94
C LEU A 58 -12.07 -13.98 6.33
N SER A 59 -12.86 -13.26 7.14
CA SER A 59 -13.75 -12.19 6.68
C SER A 59 -13.05 -11.09 5.90
N ASP A 60 -11.76 -10.93 6.17
CA ASP A 60 -10.92 -9.85 5.67
C ASP A 60 -10.26 -10.21 4.33
N THR A 61 -10.49 -11.43 3.84
CA THR A 61 -9.97 -11.91 2.55
C THR A 61 -10.81 -11.39 1.39
N ASP A 62 -10.11 -10.91 0.37
CA ASP A 62 -10.67 -10.62 -0.95
C ASP A 62 -10.56 -11.84 -1.89
N ASP A 63 -11.10 -11.72 -3.09
CA ASP A 63 -11.07 -12.82 -4.07
C ASP A 63 -9.65 -13.19 -4.52
N HIS A 64 -8.71 -12.25 -4.48
CA HIS A 64 -7.33 -12.51 -4.84
C HIS A 64 -6.64 -13.34 -3.75
N ASP A 65 -6.92 -13.05 -2.48
CA ASP A 65 -6.44 -13.83 -1.33
C ASP A 65 -6.99 -15.25 -1.34
N LEU A 66 -8.27 -15.41 -1.59
CA LEU A 66 -8.90 -16.73 -1.63
C LEU A 66 -8.32 -17.58 -2.77
N ARG A 67 -8.06 -16.99 -3.94
CA ARG A 67 -7.36 -17.67 -5.04
C ARG A 67 -5.92 -18.02 -4.69
N GLU A 68 -5.21 -17.15 -3.98
CA GLU A 68 -3.86 -17.44 -3.48
C GLU A 68 -3.87 -18.63 -2.51
N VAL A 69 -4.85 -18.69 -1.61
CA VAL A 69 -5.04 -19.82 -0.69
C VAL A 69 -5.30 -21.12 -1.45
N LEU A 70 -6.17 -21.12 -2.45
CA LEU A 70 -6.46 -22.30 -3.26
C LEU A 70 -5.22 -22.81 -4.00
N ARG A 71 -4.42 -21.91 -4.59
CA ARG A 71 -3.15 -22.28 -5.23
C ARG A 71 -2.19 -22.94 -4.26
N GLU A 72 -2.00 -22.36 -3.08
CA GLU A 72 -1.10 -22.90 -2.07
C GLU A 72 -1.59 -24.24 -1.50
N LEU A 73 -2.91 -24.41 -1.32
CA LEU A 73 -3.51 -25.69 -0.94
C LEU A 73 -3.28 -26.77 -2.00
N ARG A 74 -3.38 -26.44 -3.29
CA ARG A 74 -3.10 -27.38 -4.39
C ARG A 74 -1.65 -27.82 -4.44
N VAL A 75 -0.72 -26.89 -4.20
CA VAL A 75 0.69 -27.26 -4.09
C VAL A 75 0.91 -28.15 -2.87
N CYS A 76 0.24 -27.89 -1.75
CA CYS A 76 0.28 -28.75 -0.57
C CYS A 76 -0.28 -30.16 -0.83
N GLU A 77 -1.27 -30.32 -1.71
CA GLU A 77 -1.78 -31.64 -2.12
C GLU A 77 -0.69 -32.46 -2.86
N GLN A 78 0.12 -31.80 -3.68
CA GLN A 78 1.22 -32.42 -4.42
C GLN A 78 2.43 -32.73 -3.53
N GLU A 79 2.61 -31.99 -2.44
CA GLU A 79 3.69 -32.12 -1.47
C GLU A 79 3.26 -32.97 -0.25
N GLY A 80 3.77 -34.20 -0.08
CA GLY A 80 3.29 -35.15 0.93
C GLY A 80 3.18 -34.67 2.39
N LYS A 81 2.58 -35.49 3.28
CA LYS A 81 2.13 -35.16 4.66
C LYS A 81 3.05 -34.30 5.55
N GLY A 82 4.37 -34.32 5.37
CA GLY A 82 5.31 -33.48 6.14
C GLY A 82 5.57 -32.09 5.54
N ALA A 83 5.47 -31.96 4.22
CA ALA A 83 5.93 -30.78 3.47
C ALA A 83 4.93 -29.61 3.51
N TYR A 84 3.61 -29.89 3.53
CA TYR A 84 2.59 -28.84 3.60
C TYR A 84 2.76 -27.91 4.83
N ARG A 85 3.23 -28.45 5.97
CA ARG A 85 3.46 -27.63 7.18
C ARG A 85 4.58 -26.62 6.99
N ALA A 86 5.62 -26.97 6.25
CA ALA A 86 6.72 -26.07 5.92
C ALA A 86 6.25 -25.01 4.91
N ARG A 87 5.48 -25.43 3.90
CA ARG A 87 4.88 -24.55 2.89
C ARG A 87 3.98 -23.47 3.50
N LEU A 88 2.99 -23.88 4.30
CA LEU A 88 2.06 -22.94 4.96
C LEU A 88 2.71 -22.10 6.06
N ARG A 89 3.94 -22.45 6.48
CA ARG A 89 4.76 -21.63 7.38
C ARG A 89 5.74 -20.73 6.64
N ARG A 90 5.82 -20.78 5.30
CA ARG A 90 6.84 -20.10 4.48
C ARG A 90 6.67 -18.59 4.53
N VAL A 91 7.17 -18.05 5.62
CA VAL A 91 7.33 -16.64 5.89
C VAL A 91 8.82 -16.37 5.88
N THR A 92 9.25 -15.58 4.90
CA THR A 92 10.62 -15.09 4.82
C THR A 92 10.80 -13.98 5.85
N ARG A 93 11.67 -14.24 6.82
CA ARG A 93 12.14 -13.23 7.75
C ARG A 93 13.16 -12.36 7.02
N VAL A 94 12.91 -11.05 6.92
CA VAL A 94 13.87 -10.10 6.34
C VAL A 94 14.42 -9.18 7.42
N ASP A 95 15.70 -8.83 7.31
CA ASP A 95 16.37 -7.95 8.27
C ASP A 95 15.84 -6.52 8.24
N ARG A 96 16.09 -5.78 9.34
CA ARG A 96 15.56 -4.43 9.50
C ARG A 96 16.28 -3.47 8.53
N PRO A 97 15.56 -2.76 7.66
CA PRO A 97 16.16 -1.71 6.84
C PRO A 97 16.70 -0.57 7.71
N ALA A 98 17.93 -0.13 7.44
CA ALA A 98 18.58 0.99 8.13
C ALA A 98 18.29 2.35 7.45
N GLY A 99 18.88 3.44 7.93
CA GLY A 99 18.86 4.73 7.22
C GLY A 99 17.64 5.63 7.44
N ILE A 100 17.68 6.79 6.77
CA ILE A 100 16.72 7.89 6.93
C ILE A 100 15.36 7.61 6.28
N GLY A 101 15.34 6.75 5.27
CA GLY A 101 14.14 6.29 4.59
C GLY A 101 13.58 4.98 5.15
N ARG A 102 13.92 4.56 6.37
CA ARG A 102 13.42 3.29 6.87
C ARG A 102 11.90 3.30 7.09
N LEU A 103 11.27 2.19 6.74
CA LEU A 103 9.86 1.89 7.00
C LEU A 103 9.74 0.86 8.14
N PRO A 104 8.54 0.74 8.76
CA PRO A 104 8.24 -0.34 9.69
C PRO A 104 8.51 -1.68 9.03
N ARG A 105 9.05 -2.60 9.81
CA ARG A 105 9.41 -3.91 9.30
C ARG A 105 8.14 -4.65 8.86
N PRO A 106 8.07 -5.16 7.61
CA PRO A 106 7.15 -6.25 7.34
C PRO A 106 7.69 -7.47 8.09
N ARG A 107 7.09 -7.82 9.23
CA ARG A 107 7.58 -8.90 10.10
C ARG A 107 7.59 -10.26 9.38
N SER A 108 6.79 -10.38 8.33
CA SER A 108 6.51 -11.62 7.64
C SER A 108 6.14 -11.33 6.19
N VAL A 109 7.08 -11.58 5.26
CA VAL A 109 6.83 -11.53 3.81
C VAL A 109 6.91 -12.93 3.23
N LYS A 110 6.43 -13.15 2.02
CA LYS A 110 6.56 -14.43 1.32
C LYS A 110 6.84 -14.22 -0.16
N PRO A 111 7.42 -15.22 -0.86
CA PRO A 111 7.43 -15.23 -2.31
C PRO A 111 5.99 -15.30 -2.85
N ALA A 112 5.69 -14.53 -3.89
CA ALA A 112 4.40 -14.56 -4.57
C ALA A 112 4.19 -15.91 -5.28
N SER A 113 3.03 -16.54 -5.09
CA SER A 113 2.73 -17.80 -5.78
C SER A 113 2.28 -17.59 -7.24
N ALA A 114 1.81 -16.38 -7.56
CA ALA A 114 1.33 -15.98 -8.87
C ALA A 114 1.77 -14.53 -9.17
N ALA A 115 1.78 -14.17 -10.45
CA ALA A 115 1.88 -12.77 -10.82
C ALA A 115 0.63 -12.00 -10.36
N GLY A 116 0.80 -10.72 -10.04
CA GLY A 116 -0.29 -9.85 -9.60
C GLY A 116 0.13 -8.40 -9.60
N ALA A 117 -0.71 -7.53 -9.03
CA ALA A 117 -0.44 -6.10 -8.94
C ALA A 117 -0.38 -5.65 -7.48
N CYS A 118 0.55 -4.75 -7.17
CA CYS A 118 0.71 -4.16 -5.86
C CYS A 118 -0.53 -3.33 -5.49
N GLY A 119 -1.13 -3.60 -4.33
CA GLY A 119 -2.29 -2.87 -3.82
C GLY A 119 -2.04 -1.37 -3.58
N LEU A 120 -0.77 -0.96 -3.41
CA LEU A 120 -0.40 0.44 -3.24
C LEU A 120 -0.02 1.12 -4.56
N CYS A 121 1.06 0.68 -5.20
CA CYS A 121 1.60 1.35 -6.39
C CYS A 121 1.09 0.81 -7.73
N SER A 122 0.28 -0.26 -7.71
CA SER A 122 -0.24 -0.94 -8.90
C SER A 122 0.81 -1.55 -9.85
N ASP A 123 2.09 -1.55 -9.47
CA ASP A 123 3.11 -2.29 -10.23
C ASP A 123 2.82 -3.79 -10.23
N GLY A 124 3.10 -4.41 -11.37
CA GLY A 124 3.18 -5.85 -11.47
C GLY A 124 4.27 -6.40 -10.55
N TYR A 125 4.00 -7.55 -9.94
CA TYR A 125 5.00 -8.43 -9.36
C TYR A 125 4.88 -9.81 -10.02
N ASN A 126 6.00 -10.51 -10.12
CA ASN A 126 6.10 -11.82 -10.73
C ASN A 126 6.04 -12.93 -9.68
N VAL A 127 5.86 -14.17 -10.15
CA VAL A 127 6.02 -15.37 -9.31
C VAL A 127 7.42 -15.36 -8.69
N GLY A 128 7.49 -15.61 -7.37
CA GLY A 128 8.75 -15.64 -6.63
C GLY A 128 9.17 -14.30 -6.02
N ASP A 129 8.63 -13.17 -6.48
CA ASP A 129 8.92 -11.86 -5.88
C ASP A 129 8.44 -11.79 -4.43
N LEU A 130 9.16 -11.07 -3.57
CA LEU A 130 8.73 -10.87 -2.19
C LEU A 130 7.53 -9.92 -2.13
N ILE A 131 6.44 -10.43 -1.56
CA ILE A 131 5.22 -9.68 -1.28
C ILE A 131 4.84 -9.81 0.19
N GLY A 132 4.05 -8.85 0.67
CA GLY A 132 3.60 -8.81 2.05
C GLY A 132 2.43 -7.87 2.25
N ARG A 133 1.97 -7.77 3.48
CA ARG A 133 0.91 -6.84 3.88
C ARG A 133 1.40 -5.96 5.01
N THR A 134 0.82 -4.77 5.10
CA THR A 134 0.95 -3.95 6.30
C THR A 134 0.21 -4.64 7.45
N PRO A 135 0.68 -4.50 8.69
CA PRO A 135 -0.11 -4.86 9.85
C PRO A 135 -1.50 -4.23 9.77
N SER A 136 -2.55 -5.04 9.93
CA SER A 136 -3.93 -4.57 10.05
C SER A 136 -4.25 -4.48 11.54
N PRO A 137 -4.39 -3.27 12.12
CA PRO A 137 -4.87 -3.16 13.49
C PRO A 137 -6.33 -3.60 13.54
N GLU A 138 -6.64 -4.55 14.43
CA GLU A 138 -7.98 -5.16 14.53
C GLU A 138 -9.12 -4.16 14.82
N GLU A 139 -8.77 -2.95 15.25
CA GLU A 139 -9.69 -1.91 15.73
C GLU A 139 -10.13 -0.91 14.66
N LEU A 140 -9.50 -0.91 13.48
CA LEU A 140 -9.81 0.11 12.46
C LEU A 140 -10.78 -0.42 11.40
N PRO A 141 -11.84 0.33 11.04
CA PRO A 141 -12.93 -0.14 10.17
C PRO A 141 -12.57 -0.13 8.67
N TYR A 142 -11.28 -0.28 8.32
CA TYR A 142 -10.83 -0.15 6.93
C TYR A 142 -10.66 -1.50 6.26
N ILE A 143 -10.96 -1.52 4.96
CA ILE A 143 -10.60 -2.64 4.09
C ILE A 143 -9.07 -2.81 4.16
N PRO A 144 -8.56 -4.00 4.52
CA PRO A 144 -7.13 -4.25 4.55
C PRO A 144 -6.52 -4.02 3.17
N MET A 145 -5.41 -3.29 3.14
CA MET A 145 -4.67 -3.09 1.90
C MET A 145 -4.22 -4.45 1.34
N GLY A 146 -4.40 -4.63 0.02
CA GLY A 146 -3.96 -5.81 -0.72
C GLY A 146 -2.45 -6.07 -0.64
N TRP A 147 -1.98 -7.10 -1.33
CA TRP A 147 -0.56 -7.43 -1.38
C TRP A 147 0.30 -6.27 -1.86
N LEU A 148 1.38 -5.99 -1.12
CA LEU A 148 2.35 -4.97 -1.45
C LEU A 148 3.61 -5.61 -1.99
N CYS A 149 4.16 -5.02 -3.06
CA CYS A 149 5.46 -5.41 -3.58
C CYS A 149 6.58 -5.02 -2.60
N TRP A 150 7.73 -5.66 -2.74
CA TRP A 150 8.92 -5.39 -1.93
C TRP A 150 9.31 -3.90 -1.91
N HIS A 151 9.20 -3.23 -3.05
CA HIS A 151 9.45 -1.79 -3.16
C HIS A 151 8.58 -1.00 -2.18
N CYS A 152 7.26 -1.21 -2.22
CA CYS A 152 6.32 -0.50 -1.35
C CYS A 152 6.49 -0.81 0.14
N LEU A 153 6.90 -2.03 0.46
CA LEU A 153 7.10 -2.48 1.83
C LEU A 153 8.38 -1.91 2.45
N VAL A 154 9.45 -1.78 1.68
CA VAL A 154 10.80 -1.53 2.23
C VAL A 154 11.55 -0.41 1.53
N GLN A 155 11.53 -0.35 0.20
CA GLN A 155 12.46 0.50 -0.54
C GLN A 155 11.90 1.89 -0.85
N ARG A 156 10.58 2.08 -0.91
CA ARG A 156 9.94 3.30 -1.44
C ARG A 156 10.33 4.63 -0.77
N ARG A 157 10.99 4.59 0.39
CA ARG A 157 11.49 5.79 1.09
C ARG A 157 13.02 5.93 1.02
N GLN A 158 13.74 4.86 0.71
CA GLN A 158 15.19 4.85 0.46
C GLN A 158 15.53 5.01 -1.03
N GLN A 159 14.63 4.56 -1.89
CA GLN A 159 14.70 4.63 -3.35
C GLN A 159 13.35 5.13 -3.87
N PRO A 160 12.88 6.31 -3.42
CA PRO A 160 11.58 6.84 -3.82
C PRO A 160 11.52 7.07 -5.34
N ARG A 161 10.37 6.76 -5.91
CA ARG A 161 9.96 7.18 -7.26
C ARG A 161 9.04 8.40 -7.13
N ARG A 162 8.77 9.11 -8.24
CA ARG A 162 7.87 10.28 -8.26
C ARG A 162 6.50 9.98 -7.63
N ARG A 163 5.84 8.90 -8.04
CA ARG A 163 4.59 8.42 -7.40
C ARG A 163 4.70 8.13 -5.90
N ASP A 164 5.86 7.75 -5.37
CA ASP A 164 6.00 7.50 -3.93
C ASP A 164 5.92 8.82 -3.17
N VAL A 165 6.46 9.90 -3.74
CA VAL A 165 6.29 11.27 -3.21
C VAL A 165 4.82 11.70 -3.28
N LEU A 166 4.12 11.43 -4.39
CA LEU A 166 2.68 11.71 -4.50
C LEU A 166 1.85 10.94 -3.47
N LEU A 167 2.16 9.65 -3.25
CA LEU A 167 1.53 8.86 -2.21
C LEU A 167 1.83 9.43 -0.81
N ARG A 168 3.03 9.98 -0.58
CA ARG A 168 3.34 10.70 0.67
C ARG A 168 2.49 11.96 0.82
N PHE A 169 2.27 12.74 -0.25
CA PHE A 169 1.36 13.90 -0.23
C PHE A 169 -0.06 13.47 0.11
N PHE A 170 -0.61 12.52 -0.64
CA PHE A 170 -1.94 11.95 -0.41
C PHE A 170 -2.13 11.55 1.06
N HIS A 171 -1.22 10.72 1.59
CA HIS A 171 -1.35 10.21 2.95
C HIS A 171 -1.20 11.28 4.04
N ALA A 172 -0.27 12.21 3.87
CA ALA A 172 0.00 13.25 4.85
C ALA A 172 -1.08 14.34 4.88
N LEU A 173 -1.55 14.80 3.72
CA LEU A 173 -2.62 15.79 3.62
C LEU A 173 -3.93 15.26 4.19
N PHE A 174 -4.18 13.96 4.04
CA PHE A 174 -5.31 13.33 4.71
C PHE A 174 -5.12 13.32 6.23
N ALA A 175 -3.95 12.94 6.74
CA ALA A 175 -3.69 12.73 8.17
C ALA A 175 -3.41 13.98 9.01
N GLY A 176 -2.99 15.11 8.43
CA GLY A 176 -2.57 16.27 9.20
C GLY A 176 -2.37 17.54 8.38
N ASP A 177 -1.51 18.43 8.87
CA ASP A 177 -1.36 19.81 8.38
C ASP A 177 -0.06 20.06 7.61
N GLY A 178 0.59 18.99 7.15
CA GLY A 178 1.80 19.08 6.33
C GLY A 178 2.44 17.73 6.03
N VAL A 179 3.41 17.74 5.12
CA VAL A 179 4.11 16.56 4.62
C VAL A 179 5.55 16.55 5.13
N GLY A 180 5.95 15.49 5.83
CA GLY A 180 7.35 15.23 6.15
C GLY A 180 8.01 14.35 5.09
N LEU A 181 9.01 14.88 4.38
CA LEU A 181 9.85 14.17 3.41
C LEU A 181 11.28 14.02 3.94
N ASN A 182 11.92 12.87 3.76
CA ASN A 182 13.36 12.71 4.03
C ASN A 182 14.20 13.32 2.89
N GLY A 183 15.52 13.42 3.06
CA GLY A 183 16.42 14.02 2.07
C GLY A 183 16.36 13.35 0.68
N ILE A 184 16.12 12.04 0.61
CA ILE A 184 16.03 11.31 -0.67
C ILE A 184 14.71 11.63 -1.38
N GLU A 185 13.60 11.65 -0.63
CA GLU A 185 12.28 12.07 -1.12
C GLU A 185 12.31 13.55 -1.58
N CYS A 186 13.05 14.40 -0.86
CA CYS A 186 13.28 15.80 -1.26
C CYS A 186 14.07 15.89 -2.57
N GLY A 187 15.02 14.99 -2.81
CA GLY A 187 15.81 14.94 -4.05
C GLY A 187 14.93 14.65 -5.26
N VAL A 188 14.07 13.65 -5.16
CA VAL A 188 13.11 13.31 -6.23
C VAL A 188 12.16 14.48 -6.52
N LEU A 189 11.64 15.12 -5.49
CA LEU A 189 10.75 16.27 -5.66
C LEU A 189 11.47 17.49 -6.26
N LEU A 190 12.69 17.76 -5.80
CA LEU A 190 13.52 18.84 -6.30
C LEU A 190 13.81 18.64 -7.79
N GLU A 191 14.30 17.45 -8.17
CA GLU A 191 14.58 17.10 -9.55
C GLU A 191 13.33 17.30 -10.41
N TRP A 192 12.17 16.81 -9.96
CA TRP A 192 10.92 16.95 -10.70
C TRP A 192 10.49 18.41 -10.88
N LEU A 193 10.59 19.24 -9.85
CA LEU A 193 10.23 20.66 -9.92
C LEU A 193 11.21 21.51 -10.73
N THR A 194 12.43 21.01 -10.96
CA THR A 194 13.49 21.75 -11.68
C THR A 194 13.87 21.13 -13.02
N GLU A 195 13.24 20.02 -13.41
CA GLU A 195 13.52 19.33 -14.66
C GLU A 195 13.19 20.22 -15.87
N ASP A 196 12.05 20.92 -15.82
CA ASP A 196 11.69 21.92 -16.81
C ASP A 196 11.71 23.33 -16.19
N PRO A 197 12.61 24.22 -16.64
CA PRO A 197 12.64 25.61 -16.21
C PRO A 197 11.31 26.37 -16.44
N ALA A 198 10.48 25.94 -17.38
CA ALA A 198 9.19 26.57 -17.66
C ALA A 198 8.20 26.45 -16.49
N LEU A 199 8.36 25.47 -15.60
CA LEU A 199 7.51 25.29 -14.42
C LEU A 199 7.53 26.51 -13.49
N ALA A 200 8.68 27.18 -13.39
CA ALA A 200 8.83 28.40 -12.58
C ALA A 200 7.96 29.56 -13.08
N ASN A 201 7.50 29.50 -14.33
CA ASN A 201 6.61 30.50 -14.94
C ASN A 201 5.14 30.04 -14.99
N SER A 202 4.81 28.88 -14.40
CA SER A 202 3.43 28.40 -14.32
C SER A 202 2.57 29.35 -13.48
N LYS A 203 1.24 29.34 -13.71
CA LYS A 203 0.33 30.22 -12.96
C LYS A 203 0.36 29.93 -11.46
N PRO A 204 0.34 28.66 -10.99
CA PRO A 204 0.39 28.35 -9.56
C PRO A 204 1.69 28.81 -8.92
N TRP A 205 2.85 28.64 -9.58
CA TRP A 205 4.13 29.09 -9.06
C TRP A 205 4.21 30.62 -8.96
N THR A 206 3.68 31.33 -9.97
CA THR A 206 3.66 32.80 -9.95
C THR A 206 2.77 33.35 -8.83
N ALA A 207 1.67 32.65 -8.52
CA ALA A 207 0.74 33.04 -7.47
C ALA A 207 1.25 32.72 -6.04
N ASP A 208 1.96 31.60 -5.87
CA ASP A 208 2.58 31.17 -4.62
C ASP A 208 4.02 30.68 -4.88
N PRO A 209 5.02 31.58 -4.84
CA PRO A 209 6.39 31.28 -5.27
C PRO A 209 7.11 30.22 -4.42
N LEU A 210 7.75 29.25 -5.10
CA LEU A 210 8.37 28.09 -4.46
C LEU A 210 9.88 28.22 -4.20
N GLU A 211 10.51 29.39 -4.39
CA GLU A 211 11.97 29.57 -4.29
C GLU A 211 12.52 29.17 -2.92
N ASN A 212 11.84 29.62 -1.86
CA ASN A 212 12.20 29.24 -0.49
C ASN A 212 12.05 27.73 -0.26
N THR A 213 11.05 27.11 -0.89
CA THR A 213 10.86 25.67 -0.84
C THR A 213 12.00 24.95 -1.56
N LEU A 214 12.41 25.42 -2.74
CA LEU A 214 13.56 24.84 -3.47
C LEU A 214 14.86 24.92 -2.65
N VAL A 215 15.12 26.05 -1.99
CA VAL A 215 16.29 26.17 -1.08
C VAL A 215 16.21 25.12 0.02
N ARG A 216 15.05 24.99 0.68
CA ARG A 216 14.86 24.00 1.74
C ARG A 216 15.02 22.56 1.25
N LEU A 217 14.54 22.23 0.05
CA LEU A 217 14.73 20.91 -0.56
C LEU A 217 16.21 20.64 -0.82
N ARG A 218 16.93 21.57 -1.46
CA ARG A 218 18.39 21.46 -1.71
C ARG A 218 19.19 21.24 -0.43
N THR A 219 18.94 22.05 0.60
CA THR A 219 19.60 21.87 1.91
C THR A 219 19.27 20.50 2.52
N SER A 220 18.03 20.02 2.36
CA SER A 220 17.63 18.73 2.91
C SER A 220 18.31 17.54 2.22
N VAL A 221 18.52 17.65 0.91
CA VAL A 221 19.28 16.69 0.11
C VAL A 221 20.74 16.70 0.55
N ALA A 222 21.38 17.87 0.58
CA ALA A 222 22.79 18.03 0.93
C ALA A 222 23.11 17.53 2.34
N ASP A 223 22.26 17.86 3.32
CA ASP A 223 22.44 17.47 4.72
C ASP A 223 21.95 16.04 5.03
N GLY A 224 21.30 15.36 4.08
CA GLY A 224 20.69 14.05 4.30
C GLY A 224 19.63 14.06 5.41
N LYS A 225 18.78 15.10 5.47
CA LYS A 225 17.86 15.31 6.60
C LYS A 225 16.90 14.13 6.78
N PRO A 226 16.67 13.68 8.02
CA PRO A 226 15.73 12.59 8.28
C PRO A 226 14.29 12.99 7.98
N THR A 227 13.93 14.28 8.12
CA THR A 227 12.61 14.81 7.79
C THR A 227 12.67 16.31 7.55
N THR A 228 12.00 16.77 6.50
CA THR A 228 11.79 18.14 6.09
C THR A 228 10.31 18.35 5.88
N TRP A 229 9.73 19.28 6.65
CA TRP A 229 8.30 19.53 6.67
C TRP A 229 7.88 20.55 5.62
N ILE A 230 6.97 20.18 4.74
CA ILE A 230 6.35 21.05 3.74
C ILE A 230 4.92 21.34 4.24
N SER A 231 4.52 22.62 4.23
CA SER A 231 3.18 23.01 4.68
C SER A 231 2.11 22.49 3.73
N THR A 232 0.89 22.27 4.21
CA THR A 232 -0.25 21.89 3.35
C THR A 232 -0.39 22.83 2.15
N GLN A 233 -0.40 24.15 2.39
CA GLN A 233 -0.53 25.14 1.30
C GLN A 233 0.53 24.96 0.21
N THR A 234 1.80 24.84 0.61
CA THR A 234 2.90 24.62 -0.33
C THR A 234 2.74 23.32 -1.10
N VAL A 235 2.18 22.27 -0.50
CA VAL A 235 1.93 20.99 -1.19
C VAL A 235 0.82 21.15 -2.24
N HIS A 236 -0.26 21.88 -1.94
CA HIS A 236 -1.29 22.20 -2.94
C HIS A 236 -0.69 22.94 -4.13
N THR A 237 0.15 23.95 -3.87
CA THR A 237 0.86 24.69 -4.93
C THR A 237 1.76 23.77 -5.75
N ILE A 238 2.55 22.90 -5.11
CA ILE A 238 3.40 21.92 -5.80
C ILE A 238 2.56 21.00 -6.69
N VAL A 239 1.45 20.46 -6.19
CA VAL A 239 0.56 19.57 -6.96
C VAL A 239 -0.01 20.29 -8.18
N ALA A 240 -0.45 21.54 -8.02
CA ALA A 240 -0.95 22.37 -9.12
C ALA A 240 0.13 22.66 -10.17
N VAL A 241 1.36 23.01 -9.74
CA VAL A 241 2.51 23.18 -10.65
C VAL A 241 2.77 21.90 -11.44
N LEU A 242 2.82 20.74 -10.77
CA LEU A 242 3.09 19.46 -11.41
C LEU A 242 1.96 19.03 -12.36
N GLN A 243 0.72 19.47 -12.13
CA GLN A 243 -0.40 19.20 -13.01
C GLN A 243 -0.33 20.03 -14.31
N GLU A 244 0.18 21.26 -14.23
CA GLU A 244 0.44 22.10 -15.41
C GLU A 244 1.75 21.75 -16.13
N ALA A 245 2.54 20.81 -15.59
CA ALA A 245 3.81 20.44 -16.15
C ALA A 245 3.67 19.82 -17.55
N PRO A 246 4.53 20.20 -18.51
CA PRO A 246 4.56 19.53 -19.79
C PRO A 246 5.00 18.07 -19.63
N ALA A 247 4.65 17.25 -20.63
CA ALA A 247 5.05 15.86 -20.64
C ALA A 247 6.58 15.73 -20.60
N SER A 248 7.07 14.97 -19.63
CA SER A 248 8.50 14.70 -19.45
C SER A 248 8.80 13.21 -19.73
N PRO A 249 9.92 12.88 -20.42
CA PRO A 249 10.35 11.50 -20.63
C PRO A 249 10.58 10.71 -19.33
N SER A 250 10.85 11.40 -18.22
CA SER A 250 11.08 10.79 -16.91
C SER A 250 9.79 10.57 -16.10
N THR A 251 8.65 11.09 -16.59
CA THR A 251 7.33 10.86 -15.99
C THR A 251 6.66 9.66 -16.66
N THR A 252 6.38 8.61 -15.89
CA THR A 252 5.67 7.43 -16.40
C THR A 252 4.16 7.65 -16.48
N ALA A 253 3.46 6.82 -17.24
CA ALA A 253 1.99 6.83 -17.27
C ALA A 253 1.38 6.58 -15.88
N GLN A 254 2.03 5.76 -15.04
CA GLN A 254 1.61 5.54 -13.66
C GLN A 254 1.79 6.80 -12.79
N ASP A 255 2.85 7.58 -12.99
CA ASP A 255 3.05 8.85 -12.27
C ASP A 255 1.96 9.86 -12.64
N VAL A 256 1.63 9.98 -13.93
CA VAL A 256 0.52 10.84 -14.41
C VAL A 256 -0.81 10.40 -13.81
N GLY A 257 -1.12 9.10 -13.86
CA GLY A 257 -2.35 8.56 -13.28
C GLY A 257 -2.45 8.78 -11.77
N MET A 258 -1.33 8.64 -11.05
CA MET A 258 -1.27 8.91 -9.61
C MET A 258 -1.47 10.40 -9.29
N LEU A 259 -0.87 11.29 -10.08
CA LEU A 259 -1.04 12.73 -9.92
C LEU A 259 -2.49 13.15 -10.18
N ALA A 260 -3.09 12.64 -11.26
CA ALA A 260 -4.50 12.89 -11.56
C ALA A 260 -5.43 12.40 -10.44
N ALA A 261 -5.17 11.20 -9.89
CA ALA A 261 -5.93 10.66 -8.77
C ALA A 261 -5.77 11.50 -7.49
N LEU A 262 -4.57 12.01 -7.22
CA LEU A 262 -4.32 12.92 -6.09
C LEU A 262 -5.07 14.24 -6.29
N VAL A 263 -5.00 14.86 -7.48
CA VAL A 263 -5.72 16.10 -7.79
C VAL A 263 -7.22 15.93 -7.62
N GLN A 264 -7.80 14.87 -8.20
CA GLN A 264 -9.22 14.56 -8.05
C GLN A 264 -9.58 14.45 -6.57
N HIS A 265 -8.74 13.79 -5.78
CA HIS A 265 -8.99 13.61 -4.35
C HIS A 265 -8.92 14.92 -3.54
N LEU A 266 -7.98 15.81 -3.87
CA LEU A 266 -7.92 17.14 -3.25
C LEU A 266 -9.19 17.95 -3.58
N ALA A 267 -9.68 17.86 -4.83
CA ALA A 267 -10.91 18.51 -5.25
C ALA A 267 -12.16 17.93 -4.55
N GLU A 268 -12.23 16.61 -4.32
CA GLU A 268 -13.30 15.97 -3.56
C GLU A 268 -13.44 16.55 -2.14
N TRP A 269 -12.33 16.95 -1.50
CA TRP A 269 -12.37 17.56 -0.18
C TRP A 269 -12.75 19.03 -0.20
N GLU A 270 -12.20 19.79 -1.15
CA GLU A 270 -12.50 21.22 -1.28
C GLU A 270 -13.98 21.44 -1.63
N THR A 271 -14.56 20.55 -2.43
CA THR A 271 -15.97 20.62 -2.84
C THR A 271 -16.95 20.13 -1.78
N ASN A 272 -16.48 19.37 -0.78
CA ASN A 272 -17.29 18.81 0.31
C ASN A 272 -18.65 18.27 -0.19
N PRO A 273 -18.65 17.25 -1.07
CA PRO A 273 -19.84 16.82 -1.80
C PRO A 273 -20.98 16.32 -0.88
N ALA A 274 -20.64 15.94 0.36
CA ALA A 274 -21.59 15.51 1.37
C ALA A 274 -22.11 16.66 2.27
N ASP A 275 -21.80 17.92 1.95
CA ASP A 275 -22.13 19.14 2.73
C ASP A 275 -21.88 19.00 4.24
N LEU A 276 -20.78 18.32 4.59
CA LEU A 276 -20.43 18.10 5.97
C LEU A 276 -19.91 19.39 6.60
N GLN A 277 -20.38 19.72 7.80
CA GLN A 277 -19.90 20.88 8.54
C GLN A 277 -18.56 20.54 9.22
N PRO A 278 -17.40 21.12 8.81
CA PRO A 278 -16.09 20.73 9.34
C PRO A 278 -15.98 20.91 10.87
N SER A 279 -16.65 21.95 11.39
CA SER A 279 -16.70 22.30 12.82
C SER A 279 -17.27 21.18 13.71
N ARG A 280 -18.09 20.28 13.15
CA ARG A 280 -18.72 19.16 13.90
C ARG A 280 -17.76 18.01 14.19
N TYR A 281 -16.63 17.93 13.50
CA TYR A 281 -15.72 16.77 13.58
C TYR A 281 -14.45 17.03 14.39
N GLY A 282 -14.23 18.29 14.83
CA GLY A 282 -13.17 18.71 15.74
C GLY A 282 -11.74 18.70 15.15
N THR A 283 -11.41 17.73 14.31
CA THR A 283 -10.13 17.64 13.59
C THR A 283 -10.35 17.46 12.08
N GLY A 284 -9.47 18.03 11.26
CA GLY A 284 -9.55 17.93 9.80
C GLY A 284 -9.52 16.48 9.30
N TRP A 285 -8.83 15.60 10.02
CA TRP A 285 -8.83 14.16 9.78
C TRP A 285 -10.21 13.51 9.87
N ARG A 286 -10.93 13.71 10.98
CA ARG A 286 -12.26 13.08 11.19
C ARG A 286 -13.28 13.59 10.18
N PHE A 287 -13.18 14.87 9.83
CA PHE A 287 -13.96 15.46 8.75
C PHE A 287 -13.67 14.75 7.41
N ARG A 288 -12.40 14.66 6.99
CA ARG A 288 -12.01 14.02 5.73
C ARG A 288 -12.39 12.54 5.66
N GLN A 289 -12.32 11.80 6.78
CA GLN A 289 -12.80 10.42 6.86
C GLN A 289 -14.31 10.31 6.56
N GLN A 290 -15.10 11.21 7.14
CA GLN A 290 -16.55 11.19 6.95
C GLN A 290 -16.97 11.68 5.56
N THR A 291 -16.26 12.65 4.99
CA THR A 291 -16.49 13.06 3.60
C THR A 291 -16.30 11.86 2.66
N ILE A 292 -15.21 11.09 2.80
CA ILE A 292 -14.97 9.90 1.97
C ILE A 292 -16.06 8.84 2.15
N ALA A 293 -16.49 8.58 3.38
CA ALA A 293 -17.51 7.56 3.66
C ALA A 293 -18.87 7.89 3.02
N LEU A 294 -19.16 9.17 2.79
CA LEU A 294 -20.42 9.66 2.25
C LEU A 294 -20.34 10.05 0.77
N THR A 295 -19.15 10.09 0.18
CA THR A 295 -18.97 10.34 -1.27
C THR A 295 -19.49 9.14 -2.05
N GLU A 296 -20.48 9.37 -2.93
CA GLU A 296 -21.11 8.33 -3.75
C GLU A 296 -20.15 7.66 -4.75
N HIS A 297 -19.14 8.40 -5.20
CA HIS A 297 -18.11 7.94 -6.15
C HIS A 297 -16.70 8.21 -5.61
N PRO A 298 -16.22 7.43 -4.61
CA PRO A 298 -14.91 7.67 -4.04
C PRO A 298 -13.81 7.43 -5.09
N THR A 299 -12.85 8.35 -5.19
CA THR A 299 -11.61 8.16 -5.97
C THR A 299 -10.97 6.78 -5.76
N VAL A 300 -10.23 6.31 -6.77
CA VAL A 300 -9.48 5.04 -6.70
C VAL A 300 -8.53 5.00 -5.48
N LEU A 301 -7.96 6.14 -5.09
CA LEU A 301 -7.13 6.24 -3.88
C LEU A 301 -7.94 6.13 -2.58
N SER A 302 -9.17 6.66 -2.56
CA SER A 302 -10.12 6.50 -1.45
C SER A 302 -10.62 5.06 -1.31
N GLN A 303 -10.84 4.37 -2.43
CA GLN A 303 -11.30 2.97 -2.48
C GLN A 303 -10.24 1.97 -2.01
N ARG A 304 -8.94 2.28 -2.19
CA ARG A 304 -7.81 1.41 -1.81
C ARG A 304 -7.57 1.32 -0.29
N GLY A 305 -8.47 1.88 0.51
CA GLY A 305 -8.34 1.96 1.96
C GLY A 305 -7.47 3.15 2.37
N GLY A 306 -7.93 3.91 3.37
CA GLY A 306 -7.20 5.08 3.82
C GLY A 306 -5.84 4.75 4.49
N PRO A 307 -4.99 5.77 4.71
CA PRO A 307 -3.52 5.68 4.89
C PRO A 307 -2.98 5.09 6.20
N PHE A 308 -3.80 4.45 7.03
CA PHE A 308 -3.66 4.66 8.47
C PHE A 308 -2.40 4.04 9.08
N PHE A 309 -1.94 2.87 8.63
CA PHE A 309 -0.79 2.24 9.30
C PHE A 309 0.58 2.70 8.76
N LEU A 310 0.69 2.91 7.45
CA LEU A 310 1.96 3.29 6.82
C LEU A 310 2.43 4.70 7.21
N PHE A 311 1.51 5.55 7.67
CA PHE A 311 1.77 6.93 8.08
C PHE A 311 1.85 7.12 9.61
N GLN A 312 1.34 6.17 10.41
CA GLN A 312 1.42 6.25 11.88
C GLN A 312 2.84 6.18 12.43
N CYS A 313 3.81 5.82 11.59
CA CYS A 313 5.19 5.74 12.01
C CYS A 313 5.84 7.12 11.99
N LYS A 314 5.74 7.81 13.12
CA LYS A 314 6.34 9.12 13.33
C LYS A 314 7.86 8.96 13.34
N THR A 315 8.57 9.70 12.50
CA THR A 315 9.98 9.95 12.71
C THR A 315 10.14 11.07 13.74
N THR A 316 10.89 10.83 14.81
CA THR A 316 11.27 11.90 15.75
C THR A 316 12.12 12.95 15.03
N LYS A 317 12.31 14.11 15.66
CA LYS A 317 13.26 15.13 15.16
C LYS A 317 14.69 14.59 14.97
N THR A 318 15.05 13.50 15.67
CA THR A 318 16.33 12.80 15.54
C THR A 318 16.33 11.69 14.49
N GLY A 319 15.25 11.55 13.72
CA GLY A 319 15.10 10.51 12.70
C GLY A 319 14.84 9.11 13.26
N GLN A 320 14.38 8.99 14.51
CA GLN A 320 13.95 7.71 15.08
C GLN A 320 12.53 7.34 14.64
N LEU A 321 12.37 6.18 14.01
CA LEU A 321 11.05 5.62 13.68
C LEU A 321 10.36 5.16 14.97
N VAL A 322 9.25 5.80 15.32
CA VAL A 322 8.32 5.36 16.36
C VAL A 322 7.27 4.49 15.67
N GLU A 323 7.29 3.20 15.92
CA GLU A 323 6.25 2.28 15.42
C GLU A 323 5.01 2.43 16.32
N PRO A 324 3.79 2.50 15.75
CA PRO A 324 2.58 2.37 16.54
C PRO A 324 2.60 0.99 17.23
N SER A 325 2.39 1.00 18.54
CA SER A 325 2.29 -0.19 19.39
C SER A 325 1.11 -1.07 19.02
#